data_AF-A0A3C1FQN0-F1
#
_entry.id   AF-A0A3C1FQN0-F1
#
_cell.length_a   1.000
_cell.length_b   1.000
_cell.length_c   1.000
_cell.angle_alpha   90.00
_cell.angle_beta   90.00
_cell.angle_gamma   90.00
#
_symmetry.space_group_name_H-M   'P 1'
#
loop_
_entity.id
_entity.type
_entity.pdbx_description
1 polymer ?
#
loop_
_entity_poly.entity_id
_entity_poly.type
_entity_poly.pdbx_seq_one_letter_code
_entity_poly.pdbx_strand_id
1 'polypeptide(L)' 'MKKQMHLTGFMIYCPAPHMIMSWVYPREKIRHQWTEVEYWVEIAQTLERGKFDLFFFA' A
#
# COMPACT_ATOMS: atom_id res chain seq x y z
N MET A 1 3.62 30.12 4.71
CA MET A 1 2.87 28.84 4.74
C MET A 1 3.28 28.04 5.97
N LYS A 2 2.35 27.35 6.64
CA LYS A 2 2.71 26.43 7.74
C LYS A 2 3.31 25.16 7.15
N LYS A 3 4.33 24.59 7.81
CA LYS A 3 4.90 23.29 7.41
C LYS A 3 3.81 22.22 7.55
N GLN A 4 3.69 21.37 6.54
CA GLN A 4 2.83 20.18 6.56
C GLN A 4 3.71 18.94 6.68
N MET A 5 3.17 17.86 7.23
CA MET A 5 3.85 16.56 7.20
C MET A 5 3.76 16.00 5.79
N HIS A 6 4.88 15.48 5.29
CA HIS A 6 4.88 14.69 4.06
C HIS A 6 4.42 13.27 4.39
N LEU A 7 3.51 12.74 3.59
CA LEU A 7 2.91 11.41 3.76
C LEU A 7 3.38 10.49 2.63
N THR A 8 3.93 9.34 3.01
CA THR A 8 4.42 8.33 2.07
C THR A 8 3.70 7.01 2.31
N GLY A 9 3.16 6.42 1.24
CA GLY A 9 2.70 5.03 1.25
C GLY A 9 3.91 4.14 1.04
N PHE A 10 4.30 3.38 2.07
CA PHE A 10 5.41 2.43 1.98
C PHE A 10 4.86 1.03 1.69
N MET A 11 5.36 0.38 0.64
CA MET A 11 4.97 -0.99 0.26
C MET A 11 6.19 -1.80 -0.22
N ILE A 12 6.01 -3.12 -0.31
CA ILE A 12 6.99 -4.06 -0.88
C ILE A 12 6.22 -4.97 -1.84
N TYR A 13 6.81 -5.31 -2.99
CA TYR A 13 6.23 -6.26 -3.94
C TYR A 13 6.34 -7.70 -3.41
N CYS A 14 5.55 -8.03 -2.38
CA CYS A 14 5.56 -9.34 -1.74
C CYS A 14 4.23 -9.60 -0.97
N PRO A 15 3.93 -10.85 -0.57
CA PRO A 15 2.65 -11.19 0.07
C PRO A 15 2.47 -10.65 1.51
N ALA A 16 3.55 -10.33 2.21
CA ALA A 16 3.54 -9.91 3.62
C ALA A 16 4.59 -8.81 3.88
N PRO A 17 4.32 -7.57 3.42
CA PRO A 17 5.35 -6.52 3.31
C PRO A 17 5.81 -5.92 4.66
N HIS A 18 4.94 -5.85 5.67
CA HIS A 18 5.24 -5.12 6.92
C HIS A 18 5.02 -5.91 8.19
N MET A 19 4.34 -7.06 8.10
CA MET A 19 4.03 -7.92 9.23
C MET A 19 4.30 -9.35 8.82
N ILE A 20 5.30 -9.96 9.46
CA ILE A 20 5.64 -11.36 9.24
C ILE A 20 4.38 -12.21 9.48
N MET A 21 4.14 -13.17 8.59
CA MET A 21 2.99 -14.08 8.63
C MET A 21 1.61 -13.44 8.44
N SER A 22 1.48 -12.14 8.11
CA SER A 22 0.16 -11.52 7.86
C SER A 22 -0.61 -12.15 6.69
N TRP A 23 0.08 -12.85 5.80
CA TRP A 23 -0.50 -13.60 4.68
C TRP A 23 -1.41 -14.77 5.09
N VAL A 24 -1.35 -15.22 6.34
CA VAL A 24 -2.22 -16.28 6.86
C VAL A 24 -3.60 -15.77 7.32
N TYR A 25 -3.81 -14.45 7.32
CA TYR A 25 -5.09 -13.87 7.72
C TYR A 25 -6.23 -14.36 6.81
N PRO A 26 -7.45 -14.57 7.31
CA PRO A 26 -8.53 -15.19 6.53
C PRO A 26 -8.76 -14.45 5.20
N ARG A 27 -8.76 -15.19 4.09
CA ARG A 27 -8.73 -14.63 2.71
C ARG A 27 -9.94 -13.75 2.41
N GLU A 28 -11.06 -13.97 3.07
CA GLU A 28 -12.25 -13.13 2.96
C GLU A 28 -12.09 -11.75 3.62
N LYS A 29 -11.05 -11.55 4.42
CA LYS A 29 -10.76 -10.29 5.14
C LYS A 29 -9.53 -9.56 4.63
N ILE A 30 -8.79 -10.11 3.67
CA ILE A 30 -7.57 -9.51 3.12
C ILE A 30 -7.48 -9.72 1.62
N ARG A 31 -7.04 -8.68 0.92
CA ARG A 31 -6.80 -8.75 -0.52
C ARG A 31 -5.34 -9.14 -0.79
N HIS A 32 -5.14 -10.33 -1.37
CA HIS A 32 -3.83 -10.87 -1.75
C HIS A 32 -3.65 -10.94 -3.28
N GLN A 33 -3.65 -9.79 -3.94
CA GLN A 33 -3.49 -9.68 -5.40
C GLN A 33 -2.23 -8.87 -5.75
N TRP A 34 -1.19 -8.98 -4.92
CA TRP A 34 0.06 -8.22 -5.07
C TRP A 34 0.83 -8.54 -6.36
N THR A 35 0.50 -9.64 -7.06
CA THR A 35 1.00 -9.97 -8.40
C THR A 35 0.26 -9.26 -9.52
N GLU A 36 -0.91 -8.69 -9.25
CA GLU A 36 -1.78 -8.07 -10.25
C GLU A 36 -1.51 -6.56 -10.31
N VAL A 37 -1.43 -5.98 -11.51
CA VAL A 37 -1.17 -4.55 -11.68
C VAL A 37 -2.32 -3.69 -11.15
N GLU A 38 -3.56 -4.17 -11.27
CA GLU A 38 -4.77 -3.50 -10.82
C GLU A 38 -4.76 -3.25 -9.32
N TYR A 39 -4.21 -4.18 -8.54
CA TYR A 39 -4.03 -4.03 -7.09
C TYR A 39 -3.21 -2.79 -6.75
N TRP A 40 -2.10 -2.59 -7.47
CA TRP A 40 -1.20 -1.45 -7.26
C TRP A 40 -1.79 -0.14 -7.78
N VAL A 41 -2.51 -0.18 -8.91
CA VAL A 41 -3.23 0.98 -9.46
C VAL A 41 -4.27 1.49 -8.47
N GLU A 42 -5.06 0.60 -7.86
CA GLU A 42 -6.07 1.00 -6.88
C GLU A 42 -5.45 1.59 -5.59
N ILE A 43 -4.30 1.07 -5.17
CA ILE A 43 -3.53 1.65 -4.06
C ILE A 43 -3.07 3.06 -4.44
N ALA A 44 -2.46 3.24 -5.61
CA ALA A 44 -1.99 4.55 -6.08
C ALA A 44 -3.13 5.58 -6.14
N GLN A 45 -4.27 5.22 -6.75
CA GLN A 45 -5.47 6.08 -6.80
C GLN A 45 -6.00 6.44 -5.40
N THR A 46 -5.89 5.51 -4.44
CA THR A 46 -6.27 5.77 -3.05
C THR A 46 -5.32 6.74 -2.36
N LEU A 47 -4.00 6.59 -2.56
CA LEU A 47 -2.99 7.49 -2.03
C LEU A 47 -3.13 8.90 -2.62
N GLU A 48 -3.34 9.01 -3.94
CA GLU A 48 -3.57 10.30 -4.62
C GLU A 48 -4.82 11.01 -4.10
N ARG A 49 -5.93 10.28 -3.94
CA ARG A 49 -7.17 10.81 -3.32
C ARG A 49 -6.91 11.31 -1.89
N GLY A 50 -6.04 10.62 -1.16
CA GLY A 50 -5.60 10.97 0.19
C GLY A 50 -4.53 12.07 0.29
N LYS A 51 -4.07 12.63 -0.84
CA LYS A 51 -3.02 13.67 -0.90
C LYS A 51 -1.66 13.21 -0.35
N PHE A 52 -1.34 11.93 -0.48
CA PHE A 52 0.00 11.44 -0.21
C PHE A 52 1.00 12.02 -1.21
N ASP A 53 2.21 12.33 -0.73
CA ASP A 53 3.29 12.91 -1.52
C ASP A 53 4.02 11.86 -2.37
N LEU A 54 4.07 10.61 -1.87
CA LEU A 54 4.88 9.56 -2.46
C LEU A 54 4.26 8.17 -2.27
N PHE A 55 4.40 7.34 -3.30
CA PHE A 55 4.24 5.90 -3.23
C PHE A 55 5.61 5.23 -3.37
N PHE A 56 6.14 4.71 -2.26
CA PHE A 56 7.49 4.15 -2.17
C PHE A 56 7.45 2.61 -2.12
N PHE A 57 8.17 1.97 -3.05
CA PHE A 57 8.44 0.54 -3.06
C PHE A 57 9.88 0.29 -2.59
N ALA A 58 10.07 -0.54 -1.54
CA ALA A 58 11.39 -1.10 -1.22
C ALA A 58 11.69 -2.34 -2.05
#